data_AF-A0A948TQT6-F1
#
_entry.id   AF-A0A948TQT6-F1
#
_cell.length_a   1.000
_cell.length_b   1.000
_cell.length_c   1.000
_cell.angle_alpha   90.00
_cell.angle_beta   90.00
_cell.angle_gamma   90.00
#
_symmetry.space_group_name_H-M   'P 1'
#
loop_
_entity.id
_entity.type
_entity.pdbx_description
1 polymer ?
#
loop_
_entity_poly.entity_id
_entity_poly.type
_entity_poly.pdbx_seq_one_letter_code
_entity_poly.pdbx_strand_id
1 'polypeptide(L)'
;MSYYANSFHKKAARIMIVVCGLLFSVFSFVYLYVFQREMLEALHYSLAHGKTHFAPAVSAIVITLILLLLRWGVNSLLGLKGYVRALSYVPSFLVLCALTDVGRDVYTSSYHSCWVWLLPLLIIVFIGVTYWLRGVFRIRLNQEDNTMGIVNGNLFILLVLCVMTVLCGNSDRSFHHELQAEYYLRNRDYGRAMQVGEKSLEASRTFTALRGMAMARTGSMGDRLFDYPQYYRSDGLFFPDDSLQTLRYTNDSIYYLLGARPYKGEDRNVFLRNICYKGTGKYTSLDYYLSALLLDKNLEEFATAVNDFFEPEDTLPRFYREAMVLYHSQRSDSVALAARDSSCVRRFMEYKEKGKEYVSAKERENWLRRHYGNTYWWYFDYQN
;
A
#
# COMPACT_ATOMS: atom_id res chain seq x y z
N MET A 1 28.93 18.59 -50.53
CA MET A 1 27.78 18.74 -49.59
C MET A 1 27.22 17.41 -49.07
N SER A 2 27.04 16.37 -49.90
CA SER A 2 26.49 15.05 -49.48
C SER A 2 27.30 14.30 -48.39
N TYR A 3 28.64 14.39 -48.40
CA TYR A 3 29.47 13.69 -47.40
C TYR A 3 29.32 14.28 -45.97
N TYR A 4 29.16 15.61 -45.86
CA TYR A 4 28.98 16.30 -44.59
C TYR A 4 27.59 16.06 -43.98
N ALA A 5 26.53 16.05 -44.80
CA ALA A 5 25.16 15.73 -44.38
C ALA A 5 25.05 14.31 -43.81
N ASN A 6 25.65 13.32 -44.48
CA ASN A 6 25.68 11.93 -44.02
C ASN A 6 26.44 11.78 -42.68
N SER A 7 27.53 12.52 -42.50
CA SER A 7 28.28 12.52 -41.23
C SER A 7 27.47 13.09 -40.06
N PHE A 8 26.71 14.17 -40.31
CA PHE A 8 25.85 14.82 -39.34
C PHE A 8 24.66 13.93 -38.95
N HIS A 9 24.01 13.29 -39.93
CA HIS A 9 22.95 12.31 -39.69
C HIS A 9 23.43 11.11 -38.87
N LYS A 10 24.62 10.56 -39.16
CA LYS A 10 25.22 9.47 -38.37
C LYS A 10 25.57 9.91 -36.95
N LYS A 11 25.98 11.16 -36.75
CA LYS A 11 26.25 11.73 -35.41
C LYS A 11 24.95 11.93 -34.63
N ALA A 12 23.94 12.53 -35.24
CA ALA A 12 22.61 12.70 -34.64
C ALA A 12 21.95 11.36 -34.29
N ALA A 13 22.05 10.37 -35.18
CA ALA A 13 21.58 9.02 -34.94
C ALA A 13 22.26 8.37 -33.70
N ARG A 14 23.56 8.56 -33.52
CA ARG A 14 24.30 8.06 -32.35
C ARG A 14 23.91 8.80 -31.08
N ILE A 15 23.83 10.13 -31.14
CA ILE A 15 23.37 10.96 -30.02
C ILE A 15 21.97 10.52 -29.57
N MET A 16 21.05 10.29 -30.51
CA MET A 16 19.69 9.84 -30.20
C MET A 16 19.64 8.47 -29.53
N ILE A 17 20.51 7.53 -29.94
CA ILE A 17 20.60 6.22 -29.29
C ILE A 17 21.04 6.38 -27.83
N VAL A 18 21.99 7.27 -27.58
CA VAL A 18 22.50 7.56 -26.23
C VAL A 18 21.45 8.28 -25.39
N VAL A 19 20.81 9.34 -25.92
CA VAL A 19 19.81 10.15 -25.21
C VAL A 19 18.58 9.32 -24.88
N CYS A 20 17.96 8.63 -25.85
CA CYS A 20 16.81 7.77 -25.58
C CYS A 20 17.18 6.60 -24.67
N GLY A 21 18.39 6.04 -24.79
CA GLY A 21 18.89 5.00 -23.91
C GLY A 21 19.01 5.47 -22.46
N LEU A 22 19.59 6.65 -22.24
CA LEU A 22 19.74 7.26 -20.94
C LEU A 22 18.39 7.64 -20.33
N LEU A 23 17.51 8.26 -21.10
CA LEU A 23 16.15 8.61 -20.65
C LEU A 23 15.37 7.36 -20.25
N PHE A 24 15.40 6.32 -21.07
CA PHE A 24 14.77 5.04 -20.75
C PHE A 24 15.36 4.41 -19.49
N SER A 25 16.69 4.40 -19.33
CA SER A 25 17.31 3.81 -18.14
C SER A 25 16.97 4.59 -16.87
N VAL A 26 16.99 5.92 -16.92
CA VAL A 26 16.61 6.77 -15.78
C VAL A 26 15.14 6.54 -15.45
N PHE A 27 14.26 6.58 -16.45
CA PHE A 27 12.83 6.32 -16.26
C PHE A 27 12.59 4.94 -15.64
N SER A 28 13.11 3.87 -16.26
CA SER A 28 12.91 2.50 -15.82
C SER A 28 13.46 2.26 -14.42
N PHE A 29 14.63 2.81 -14.09
CA PHE A 29 15.20 2.70 -12.75
C PHE A 29 14.35 3.44 -11.71
N VAL A 30 13.99 4.70 -11.96
CA VAL A 30 13.16 5.49 -11.03
C VAL A 30 11.79 4.85 -10.86
N TYR A 31 11.17 4.41 -11.95
CA TYR A 31 9.87 3.74 -11.93
C TYR A 31 9.91 2.46 -11.08
N LEU A 32 10.87 1.57 -11.31
CA LEU A 32 10.98 0.31 -10.58
C LEU A 32 11.44 0.48 -9.13
N TYR A 33 12.39 1.38 -8.86
CA TYR A 33 13.00 1.54 -7.54
C TYR A 33 12.20 2.45 -6.60
N VAL A 34 11.60 3.53 -7.13
CA VAL A 34 10.90 4.54 -6.32
C VAL A 34 9.40 4.29 -6.31
N PHE A 35 8.79 3.94 -7.44
CA PHE A 35 7.33 3.85 -7.56
C PHE A 35 6.77 2.43 -7.43
N GLN A 36 7.49 1.41 -7.92
CA GLN A 36 7.00 0.04 -8.04
C GLN A 36 7.83 -0.99 -7.25
N ARG A 37 8.61 -0.50 -6.28
CA ARG A 37 9.51 -1.34 -5.48
C ARG A 37 8.74 -2.40 -4.69
N GLU A 38 7.64 -1.99 -4.09
CA GLU A 38 6.79 -2.81 -3.24
C GLU A 38 6.14 -3.93 -4.06
N MET A 39 5.63 -3.60 -5.25
CA MET A 39 5.05 -4.57 -6.19
C MET A 39 6.09 -5.60 -6.63
N LEU A 40 7.30 -5.15 -6.96
CA LEU A 40 8.38 -6.05 -7.35
C LEU A 40 8.83 -6.98 -6.22
N GLU A 41 8.85 -6.47 -4.98
CA GLU A 41 9.16 -7.27 -3.82
C GLU A 41 8.07 -8.33 -3.53
N ALA A 42 6.80 -7.96 -3.69
CA ALA A 42 5.66 -8.88 -3.57
C ALA A 42 5.73 -9.99 -4.62
N LEU A 43 5.93 -9.61 -5.90
CA LEU A 43 6.10 -10.53 -7.02
C LEU A 43 7.30 -11.48 -6.80
N HIS A 44 8.45 -10.95 -6.40
CA HIS A 44 9.65 -11.74 -6.10
C HIS A 44 9.38 -12.78 -5.02
N TYR A 45 8.68 -12.41 -3.96
CA TYR A 45 8.35 -13.35 -2.90
C TYR A 45 7.35 -14.42 -3.32
N SER A 46 6.35 -14.06 -4.12
CA SER A 46 5.40 -15.03 -4.67
C SER A 46 6.14 -16.08 -5.53
N LEU A 47 7.09 -15.65 -6.36
CA LEU A 47 7.89 -16.53 -7.22
C LEU A 47 8.96 -17.34 -6.47
N ALA A 48 9.66 -16.72 -5.51
CA ALA A 48 10.76 -17.35 -4.79
C ALA A 48 10.32 -18.11 -3.53
N HIS A 49 9.03 -18.02 -3.15
CA HIS A 49 8.47 -18.54 -1.90
C HIS A 49 9.29 -18.15 -0.66
N GLY A 50 9.80 -16.91 -0.63
CA GLY A 50 10.63 -16.40 0.47
C GLY A 50 12.03 -16.99 0.60
N LYS A 51 12.49 -17.83 -0.34
CA LYS A 51 13.82 -18.47 -0.26
C LYS A 51 14.99 -17.54 -0.57
N THR A 52 14.75 -16.40 -1.23
CA THR A 52 15.80 -15.47 -1.65
C THR A 52 15.49 -14.05 -1.17
N HIS A 53 16.54 -13.35 -0.73
CA HIS A 53 16.42 -11.97 -0.28
C HIS A 53 16.25 -11.02 -1.48
N PHE A 54 15.26 -10.14 -1.42
CA PHE A 54 15.01 -9.15 -2.45
C PHE A 54 15.90 -7.91 -2.24
N ALA A 55 16.67 -7.51 -3.26
CA ALA A 55 17.54 -6.34 -3.23
C ALA A 55 17.04 -5.27 -4.23
N PRO A 56 16.21 -4.31 -3.80
CA PRO A 56 15.46 -3.44 -4.71
C PRO A 56 16.31 -2.68 -5.73
N ALA A 57 17.42 -2.08 -5.28
CA ALA A 57 18.30 -1.30 -6.16
C ALA A 57 18.98 -2.18 -7.21
N VAL A 58 19.49 -3.35 -6.79
CA VAL A 58 20.16 -4.30 -7.68
C VAL A 58 19.16 -4.87 -8.68
N SER A 59 17.98 -5.26 -8.22
CA SER A 59 16.90 -5.77 -9.09
C SER A 59 16.47 -4.73 -10.13
N ALA A 60 16.29 -3.47 -9.74
CA ALA A 60 15.97 -2.40 -10.69
C ALA A 60 17.08 -2.24 -11.75
N ILE A 61 18.36 -2.24 -11.35
CA ILE A 61 19.49 -2.15 -12.29
C ILE A 61 19.50 -3.34 -13.24
N VAL A 62 19.41 -4.57 -12.73
CA VAL A 62 19.41 -5.79 -13.54
C VAL A 62 18.27 -5.79 -14.55
N ILE A 63 17.04 -5.46 -14.11
CA ILE A 63 15.87 -5.37 -15.00
C ILE A 63 16.09 -4.30 -16.06
N THR A 64 16.56 -3.11 -15.70
CA THR A 64 16.82 -2.04 -16.68
C THR A 64 17.85 -2.45 -17.75
N LEU A 65 18.90 -3.19 -17.36
CA LEU A 65 19.90 -3.72 -18.29
C LEU A 65 19.30 -4.76 -19.23
N ILE A 66 18.50 -5.70 -18.73
CA ILE A 66 17.79 -6.70 -19.55
C ILE A 66 16.87 -6.00 -20.56
N LEU A 67 16.13 -4.98 -20.13
CA LEU A 67 15.24 -4.21 -20.98
C LEU A 67 15.98 -3.39 -22.06
N LEU A 68 17.20 -2.92 -21.77
CA LEU A 68 18.05 -2.28 -22.77
C LEU A 68 18.56 -3.30 -23.80
N LEU A 69 18.94 -4.50 -23.37
CA LEU A 69 19.35 -5.59 -24.27
C LEU A 69 18.19 -6.03 -25.18
N LEU A 70 16.98 -6.12 -24.64
CA LEU A 70 15.78 -6.43 -25.42
C LEU A 70 15.58 -5.40 -26.55
N ARG A 71 15.70 -4.10 -26.23
CA ARG A 71 15.62 -3.04 -27.24
C ARG A 71 16.70 -3.19 -28.32
N TRP A 72 17.92 -3.58 -27.95
CA TRP A 72 18.99 -3.86 -28.93
C TRP A 72 18.64 -5.04 -29.83
N GLY A 73 18.10 -6.13 -29.27
CA GLY A 73 17.63 -7.30 -30.03
C GLY A 73 16.53 -6.94 -31.03
N VAL A 74 15.52 -6.19 -30.59
CA VAL A 74 14.41 -5.72 -31.43
C VAL A 74 14.92 -4.82 -32.56
N ASN A 75 15.84 -3.89 -32.26
CA ASN A 75 16.41 -3.02 -33.28
C ASN A 75 17.31 -3.79 -34.27
N SER A 76 17.99 -4.85 -33.83
CA SER A 76 18.77 -5.73 -34.71
C SER A 76 17.86 -6.51 -35.68
N LEU A 77 16.72 -7.01 -35.20
CA LEU A 77 15.75 -7.75 -36.00
C LEU A 77 15.01 -6.83 -36.99
N LEU A 78 14.49 -5.70 -36.49
CA LEU A 78 13.60 -4.83 -37.25
C LEU A 78 14.30 -3.68 -37.97
N GLY A 79 15.58 -3.40 -37.68
CA GLY A 79 16.38 -2.42 -38.41
C GLY A 79 15.78 -1.01 -38.47
N LEU A 80 15.12 -0.57 -37.39
CA LEU A 80 14.35 0.68 -37.33
C LEU A 80 15.26 1.91 -37.42
N LYS A 81 14.91 2.87 -38.30
CA LYS A 81 15.69 4.09 -38.57
C LYS A 81 14.80 5.34 -38.53
N GLY A 82 15.43 6.52 -38.46
CA GLY A 82 14.72 7.80 -38.50
C GLY A 82 13.76 8.02 -37.32
N TYR A 83 12.57 8.54 -37.61
CA TYR A 83 11.53 8.91 -36.62
C TYR A 83 10.97 7.76 -35.79
N VAL A 84 11.06 6.52 -36.28
CA VAL A 84 10.43 5.36 -35.65
C VAL A 84 11.42 4.50 -34.85
N ARG A 85 12.67 4.97 -34.66
CA ARG A 85 13.70 4.21 -33.95
C ARG A 85 13.30 3.92 -32.49
N ALA A 86 12.61 4.85 -31.83
CA ALA A 86 12.13 4.70 -30.47
C ALA A 86 11.08 3.59 -30.32
N LEU A 87 10.44 3.13 -31.41
CA LEU A 87 9.56 1.96 -31.35
C LEU A 87 10.30 0.68 -30.91
N SER A 88 11.63 0.62 -31.08
CA SER A 88 12.43 -0.50 -30.55
C SER A 88 12.33 -0.69 -29.03
N TYR A 89 11.86 0.33 -28.28
CA TYR A 89 11.62 0.24 -26.85
C TYR A 89 10.25 -0.34 -26.48
N VAL A 90 9.30 -0.45 -27.43
CA VAL A 90 7.93 -0.90 -27.14
C VAL A 90 7.90 -2.22 -26.37
N PRO A 91 8.63 -3.29 -26.77
CA PRO A 91 8.65 -4.54 -26.00
C PRO A 91 9.18 -4.36 -24.58
N SER A 92 10.18 -3.48 -24.39
CA SER A 92 10.72 -3.18 -23.07
C SER A 92 9.70 -2.48 -22.16
N PHE A 93 8.91 -1.54 -22.69
CA PHE A 93 7.81 -0.91 -21.94
C PHE A 93 6.66 -1.88 -21.66
N LEU A 94 6.33 -2.79 -22.58
CA LEU A 94 5.31 -3.82 -22.34
C LEU A 94 5.71 -4.77 -21.20
N VAL A 95 7.00 -5.16 -21.15
CA VAL A 95 7.53 -5.95 -20.03
C VAL A 95 7.45 -5.17 -18.71
N LEU A 96 7.74 -3.86 -18.72
CA LEU A 96 7.54 -3.02 -17.53
C LEU A 96 6.07 -3.04 -17.09
N CYS A 97 5.12 -2.82 -17.99
CA CYS A 97 3.69 -2.89 -17.66
C CYS A 97 3.32 -4.23 -17.03
N ALA A 98 3.70 -5.34 -17.66
CA ALA A 98 3.39 -6.68 -17.19
C ALA A 98 3.98 -6.99 -15.80
N LEU A 99 5.16 -6.45 -15.51
CA LEU A 99 5.88 -6.68 -14.26
C LEU A 99 5.32 -5.84 -13.10
N THR A 100 4.70 -4.70 -13.40
CA THR A 100 4.17 -3.75 -12.41
C THR A 100 2.65 -3.75 -12.30
N ASP A 101 1.93 -4.36 -13.23
CA ASP A 101 0.48 -4.59 -13.14
C ASP A 101 0.19 -5.86 -12.34
N VAL A 102 0.55 -5.80 -11.06
CA VAL A 102 0.41 -6.90 -10.09
C VAL A 102 -0.55 -6.45 -9.00
N GLY A 103 -1.69 -7.13 -8.86
CA GLY A 103 -2.67 -6.86 -7.81
C GLY A 103 -2.50 -7.72 -6.57
N ARG A 104 -3.47 -7.63 -5.64
CA ARG A 104 -3.55 -8.50 -4.45
C ARG A 104 -3.54 -9.99 -4.78
N ASP A 105 -3.99 -10.34 -5.99
CA ASP A 105 -4.08 -11.71 -6.48
C ASP A 105 -2.72 -12.40 -6.60
N VAL A 106 -1.60 -11.66 -6.53
CA VAL A 106 -0.24 -12.23 -6.55
C VAL A 106 0.01 -13.19 -5.39
N TYR A 107 -0.75 -13.02 -4.30
CA TYR A 107 -0.73 -13.89 -3.13
C TYR A 107 -1.80 -14.98 -3.21
N THR A 108 -2.46 -15.19 -4.35
CA THR A 108 -3.38 -16.32 -4.53
C THR A 108 -2.69 -17.47 -5.23
N SER A 109 -2.96 -18.71 -4.81
CA SER A 109 -2.39 -19.92 -5.42
C SER A 109 -2.81 -20.14 -6.89
N SER A 110 -3.81 -19.39 -7.35
CA SER A 110 -4.36 -19.44 -8.71
C SER A 110 -4.00 -18.19 -9.53
N TYR A 111 -2.89 -17.52 -9.21
CA TYR A 111 -2.46 -16.32 -9.92
C TYR A 111 -2.14 -16.63 -11.40
N HIS A 112 -3.08 -16.27 -12.27
CA HIS A 112 -2.89 -16.23 -13.71
C HIS A 112 -3.03 -14.79 -14.20
N SER A 113 -1.91 -14.07 -14.26
CA SER A 113 -1.90 -12.73 -14.85
C SER A 113 -2.33 -12.80 -16.31
N CYS A 114 -3.24 -11.90 -16.73
CA CYS A 114 -3.62 -11.74 -18.13
C CYS A 114 -2.37 -11.52 -19.02
N TRP A 115 -1.33 -10.91 -18.46
CA TRP A 115 -0.05 -10.67 -19.11
C TRP A 115 0.67 -11.93 -19.58
N VAL A 116 0.40 -13.11 -19.01
CA VAL A 116 0.99 -14.37 -19.49
C VAL A 116 0.64 -14.63 -20.96
N TRP A 117 -0.58 -14.30 -21.38
CA TRP A 117 -1.04 -14.43 -22.77
C TRP A 117 -0.99 -13.12 -23.55
N LEU A 118 -1.34 -12.01 -22.89
CA LEU A 118 -1.39 -10.70 -23.51
C LEU A 118 0.00 -10.21 -23.93
N LEU A 119 1.03 -10.38 -23.09
CA LEU A 119 2.39 -9.93 -23.39
C LEU A 119 2.97 -10.60 -24.66
N PRO A 120 2.99 -11.94 -24.80
CA PRO A 120 3.52 -12.56 -26.02
C PRO A 120 2.68 -12.19 -27.24
N LEU A 121 1.36 -12.11 -27.12
CA LEU A 121 0.48 -11.68 -28.22
C LEU A 121 0.81 -10.26 -28.70
N LEU A 122 0.92 -9.29 -27.78
CA LEU A 122 1.27 -7.90 -28.11
C LEU A 122 2.66 -7.79 -28.74
N ILE A 123 3.65 -8.56 -28.26
CA ILE A 123 4.99 -8.60 -28.85
C ILE A 123 4.96 -9.16 -30.28
N ILE A 124 4.22 -10.24 -30.53
CA ILE A 124 4.07 -10.84 -31.86
C ILE A 124 3.38 -9.86 -32.82
N VAL A 125 2.28 -9.25 -32.40
CA VAL A 125 1.56 -8.23 -33.18
C VAL A 125 2.47 -7.05 -33.48
N PHE A 126 3.22 -6.55 -32.50
CA PHE A 126 4.17 -5.47 -32.70
C PHE A 126 5.25 -5.82 -33.73
N ILE A 127 5.85 -7.00 -33.64
CA ILE A 127 6.87 -7.46 -34.61
C ILE A 127 6.26 -7.60 -36.00
N GLY A 128 5.07 -8.20 -36.14
CA GLY A 128 4.39 -8.38 -37.41
C GLY A 128 4.04 -7.05 -38.09
N VAL A 129 3.43 -6.13 -37.34
CA VAL A 129 3.05 -4.79 -37.83
C VAL A 129 4.29 -3.99 -38.23
N THR A 130 5.32 -3.97 -37.40
CA THR A 130 6.55 -3.20 -37.70
C THR A 130 7.34 -3.81 -38.86
N TYR A 131 7.36 -5.12 -39.00
CA TYR A 131 7.96 -5.79 -40.15
C TYR A 131 7.21 -5.46 -41.45
N TRP A 132 5.88 -5.50 -41.44
CA TRP A 132 5.05 -5.10 -42.58
C TRP A 132 5.23 -3.62 -42.93
N LEU A 133 5.17 -2.73 -41.94
CA LEU A 133 5.39 -1.29 -42.12
C LEU A 133 6.77 -0.99 -42.68
N ARG A 134 7.80 -1.74 -42.27
CA ARG A 134 9.14 -1.63 -42.84
C ARG A 134 9.15 -1.95 -44.33
N GLY A 135 8.39 -2.96 -44.77
CA GLY A 135 8.23 -3.30 -46.18
C GLY A 135 7.60 -2.16 -46.97
N VAL A 136 6.48 -1.61 -46.48
CA VAL A 136 5.71 -0.55 -47.15
C VAL A 136 6.44 0.79 -47.17
N PHE A 137 7.07 1.18 -46.07
CA PHE A 137 7.70 2.49 -45.91
C PHE A 137 9.21 2.50 -46.13
N ARG A 138 9.78 1.43 -46.73
CA ARG A 138 11.23 1.26 -46.92
C ARG A 138 11.92 2.47 -47.57
N ILE A 139 11.21 3.15 -48.48
CA ILE A 139 11.71 4.33 -49.20
C ILE A 139 11.74 5.57 -48.28
N ARG A 140 10.67 5.83 -47.52
CA ARG A 140 10.61 6.97 -46.56
C ARG A 140 11.54 6.80 -45.37
N LEU A 141 11.73 5.57 -44.88
CA LEU A 141 12.66 5.25 -43.79
C LEU A 141 14.13 5.55 -44.11
N ASN A 142 14.47 5.67 -45.40
CA ASN A 142 15.81 5.98 -45.89
C ASN A 142 15.96 7.43 -46.37
N GLN A 143 14.90 8.25 -46.31
CA GLN A 143 14.99 9.67 -46.63
C GLN A 143 15.71 10.44 -45.50
N GLU A 144 16.57 11.38 -45.88
CA GLU A 144 17.30 12.25 -44.95
C GLU A 144 16.36 13.38 -44.48
N ASP A 145 15.63 13.11 -43.40
CA ASP A 145 14.70 14.08 -42.84
C ASP A 145 15.37 15.06 -41.87
N ASN A 146 14.72 16.21 -41.59
CA ASN A 146 15.22 17.21 -40.66
C ASN A 146 15.66 16.59 -39.32
N THR A 147 16.90 16.86 -38.92
CA THR A 147 17.52 16.28 -37.72
C THR A 147 16.73 16.60 -36.46
N MET A 148 16.20 17.83 -36.33
CA MET A 148 15.39 18.25 -35.18
C MET A 148 14.05 17.50 -35.12
N GLY A 149 13.43 17.26 -36.27
CA GLY A 149 12.21 16.47 -36.36
C GLY A 149 12.42 15.05 -35.86
N ILE A 150 13.49 14.39 -36.30
CA ILE A 150 13.82 13.01 -35.90
C ILE A 150 14.01 12.93 -34.38
N VAL A 151 14.71 13.90 -33.79
CA VAL A 151 14.92 13.99 -32.34
C VAL A 151 13.57 14.10 -31.62
N ASN A 152 12.77 15.10 -31.99
CA ASN A 152 11.49 15.37 -31.35
C ASN A 152 10.50 14.21 -31.48
N GLY A 153 10.41 13.57 -32.66
CA GLY A 153 9.50 12.44 -32.88
C GLY A 153 9.85 11.22 -32.03
N ASN A 154 11.12 10.86 -31.93
CA ASN A 154 11.56 9.75 -31.10
C ASN A 154 11.40 10.04 -29.60
N LEU A 155 11.67 11.28 -29.16
CA LEU A 155 11.42 11.69 -27.78
C LEU A 155 9.93 11.67 -27.44
N PHE A 156 9.08 12.10 -28.37
CA PHE A 156 7.62 12.04 -28.20
C PHE A 156 7.13 10.60 -28.07
N ILE A 157 7.58 9.67 -28.93
CA ILE A 157 7.26 8.24 -28.81
C ILE A 157 7.69 7.71 -27.44
N LEU A 158 8.91 8.03 -27.00
CA LEU A 158 9.41 7.60 -25.70
C LEU A 158 8.54 8.15 -24.55
N LEU A 159 8.16 9.42 -24.62
CA LEU A 159 7.29 10.06 -23.64
C LEU A 159 5.91 9.39 -23.57
N VAL A 160 5.31 9.09 -24.73
CA VAL A 160 4.02 8.36 -24.79
C VAL A 160 4.16 6.98 -24.15
N LEU A 161 5.26 6.27 -24.39
CA LEU A 161 5.51 4.96 -23.78
C LEU A 161 5.71 5.06 -22.26
N CYS A 162 6.42 6.07 -21.77
CA CYS A 162 6.55 6.33 -20.34
C CYS A 162 5.19 6.59 -19.68
N VAL A 163 4.38 7.45 -20.27
CA VAL A 163 3.01 7.74 -19.77
C VAL A 163 2.17 6.46 -19.77
N MET A 164 2.22 5.67 -20.85
CA MET A 164 1.51 4.39 -20.94
C MET A 164 1.91 3.43 -19.82
N THR A 165 3.20 3.26 -19.53
CA THR A 165 3.64 2.42 -18.39
C THR A 165 3.13 2.90 -17.05
N VAL A 166 3.08 4.21 -16.82
CA VAL A 166 2.56 4.74 -15.54
C VAL A 166 1.06 4.47 -15.41
N LEU A 167 0.31 4.54 -16.52
CA LEU A 167 -1.13 4.27 -16.52
C LEU A 167 -1.47 2.79 -16.42
N CYS A 168 -0.64 1.91 -16.98
CA CYS A 168 -0.85 0.46 -16.94
C CYS A 168 -0.34 -0.20 -15.65
N GLY A 169 0.65 0.39 -14.98
CA GLY A 169 1.17 -0.15 -13.72
C GLY A 169 0.16 -0.03 -12.57
N ASN A 170 0.33 -0.86 -11.54
CA ASN A 170 -0.55 -0.82 -10.39
C ASN A 170 -0.37 0.50 -9.61
N SER A 171 -1.41 1.33 -9.62
CA SER A 171 -1.51 2.58 -8.87
C SER A 171 -2.48 2.51 -7.69
N ASP A 172 -2.88 1.31 -7.26
CA ASP A 172 -3.76 1.11 -6.10
C ASP A 172 -3.03 1.47 -4.81
N ARG A 173 -3.33 2.67 -4.32
CA ARG A 173 -2.74 3.24 -3.11
C ARG A 173 -2.99 2.37 -1.87
N SER A 174 -4.14 1.72 -1.78
CA SER A 174 -4.49 0.85 -0.64
C SER A 174 -3.53 -0.35 -0.58
N PHE A 175 -3.30 -0.97 -1.73
CA PHE A 175 -2.38 -2.09 -1.83
C PHE A 175 -0.91 -1.68 -1.61
N HIS A 176 -0.49 -0.50 -2.11
CA HIS A 176 0.82 0.06 -1.80
C HIS A 176 1.04 0.25 -0.29
N HIS A 177 0.04 0.79 0.43
CA HIS A 177 0.13 0.94 1.88
C HIS A 177 0.23 -0.41 2.61
N GLU A 178 -0.52 -1.43 2.17
CA GLU A 178 -0.40 -2.79 2.73
C GLU A 178 1.03 -3.32 2.62
N LEU A 179 1.61 -3.28 1.42
CA LEU A 179 2.96 -3.78 1.17
C LEU A 179 4.03 -2.99 1.92
N GLN A 180 3.87 -1.67 2.05
CA GLN A 180 4.79 -0.83 2.84
C GLN A 180 4.74 -1.17 4.33
N ALA A 181 3.54 -1.28 4.91
CA ALA A 181 3.41 -1.67 6.33
C ALA A 181 3.98 -3.06 6.59
N GLU A 182 3.72 -3.99 5.68
CA GLU A 182 4.25 -5.35 5.73
C GLU A 182 5.79 -5.38 5.69
N TYR A 183 6.40 -4.60 4.79
CA TYR A 183 7.86 -4.44 4.71
C TYR A 183 8.46 -3.92 6.02
N TYR A 184 7.88 -2.87 6.60
CA TYR A 184 8.37 -2.30 7.86
C TYR A 184 8.18 -3.24 9.05
N LEU A 185 7.04 -3.94 9.13
CA LEU A 185 6.79 -4.97 10.15
C LEU A 185 7.86 -6.07 10.11
N ARG A 186 8.23 -6.53 8.92
CA ARG A 186 9.26 -7.58 8.75
C ARG A 186 10.63 -7.10 9.22
N ASN A 187 10.96 -5.85 8.94
CA ASN A 187 12.22 -5.24 9.37
C ASN A 187 12.19 -4.77 10.84
N ARG A 188 11.10 -5.07 11.58
CA ARG A 188 10.88 -4.68 12.98
C ARG A 188 10.84 -3.17 13.21
N ASP A 189 10.57 -2.39 12.16
CA ASP A 189 10.40 -0.94 12.23
C ASP A 189 8.91 -0.61 12.42
N TYR A 190 8.39 -0.92 13.62
CA TYR A 190 6.97 -0.77 13.95
C TYR A 190 6.51 0.70 13.88
N GLY A 191 7.40 1.64 14.21
CA GLY A 191 7.13 3.07 14.14
C GLY A 191 6.81 3.53 12.73
N ARG A 192 7.63 3.15 11.75
CA ARG A 192 7.35 3.47 10.34
C ARG A 192 6.13 2.75 9.80
N ALA A 193 5.90 1.49 10.21
CA ALA A 193 4.69 0.76 9.81
C ALA A 193 3.40 1.50 10.18
N MET A 194 3.37 2.17 11.33
CA MET A 194 2.23 2.99 11.75
C MET A 194 2.11 4.32 10.99
N GLN A 195 3.23 4.90 10.54
CA GLN A 195 3.24 6.15 9.76
C GLN A 195 2.81 5.95 8.30
N VAL A 196 2.86 4.71 7.79
CA VAL A 196 2.34 4.40 6.45
C VAL A 196 0.89 4.84 6.35
N GLY A 197 0.57 5.62 5.32
CA GLY A 197 -0.80 6.07 5.07
C GLY A 197 -1.45 6.83 6.23
N GLU A 198 -0.68 7.47 7.13
CA GLU A 198 -1.21 8.16 8.32
C GLU A 198 -2.27 9.21 7.97
N LYS A 199 -2.07 9.95 6.88
CA LYS A 199 -3.01 10.96 6.38
C LYS A 199 -4.05 10.39 5.41
N SER A 200 -4.06 9.09 5.18
CA SER A 200 -4.99 8.42 4.28
C SER A 200 -6.26 8.04 5.01
N LEU A 201 -7.41 8.28 4.38
CA LEU A 201 -8.69 7.75 4.84
C LEU A 201 -8.93 6.31 4.35
N GLU A 202 -8.15 5.85 3.38
CA GLU A 202 -8.23 4.47 2.89
C GLU A 202 -7.58 3.53 3.90
N ALA A 203 -8.38 2.61 4.44
CA ALA A 203 -7.93 1.54 5.31
C ALA A 203 -8.62 0.25 4.90
N SER A 204 -7.89 -0.65 4.24
CA SER A 204 -8.35 -2.02 4.01
C SER A 204 -8.27 -2.83 5.30
N ARG A 205 -9.04 -3.92 5.40
CA ARG A 205 -9.02 -4.79 6.59
C ARG A 205 -7.62 -5.35 6.87
N THR A 206 -6.93 -5.82 5.83
CA THR A 206 -5.55 -6.31 5.92
C THR A 206 -4.60 -5.23 6.44
N PHE A 207 -4.73 -4.00 5.93
CA PHE A 207 -3.91 -2.89 6.39
C PHE A 207 -4.19 -2.50 7.84
N THR A 208 -5.46 -2.48 8.25
CA THR A 208 -5.86 -2.26 9.64
C THR A 208 -5.27 -3.33 10.56
N ALA A 209 -5.28 -4.60 10.16
CA ALA A 209 -4.69 -5.69 10.93
C ALA A 209 -3.15 -5.57 11.04
N LEU A 210 -2.46 -5.24 9.94
CA LEU A 210 -1.02 -4.97 9.93
C LEU A 210 -0.66 -3.83 10.89
N ARG A 211 -1.41 -2.72 10.82
CA ARG A 211 -1.21 -1.57 11.71
C ARG A 211 -1.53 -1.93 13.16
N GLY A 212 -2.57 -2.72 13.41
CA GLY A 212 -2.90 -3.26 14.73
C GLY A 212 -1.74 -4.06 15.32
N MET A 213 -1.14 -4.96 14.54
CA MET A 213 0.06 -5.69 14.98
C MET A 213 1.23 -4.76 15.30
N ALA A 214 1.46 -3.71 14.50
CA ALA A 214 2.50 -2.73 14.78
C ALA A 214 2.25 -2.01 16.12
N MET A 215 1.02 -1.55 16.35
CA MET A 215 0.61 -0.87 17.58
C MET A 215 0.72 -1.76 18.82
N ALA A 216 0.36 -3.03 18.71
CA ALA A 216 0.49 -3.98 19.83
C ALA A 216 1.95 -4.31 20.15
N ARG A 217 2.82 -4.41 19.13
CA ARG A 217 4.26 -4.60 19.34
C ARG A 217 4.90 -3.41 20.06
N THR A 218 4.39 -2.20 19.85
CA THR A 218 4.85 -0.98 20.53
C THR A 218 4.10 -0.68 21.83
N GLY A 219 3.06 -1.44 22.19
CA GLY A 219 2.22 -1.16 23.36
C GLY A 219 1.44 0.15 23.25
N SER A 220 1.17 0.63 22.03
CA SER A 220 0.54 1.94 21.79
C SER A 220 -0.89 1.84 21.27
N MET A 221 -1.50 0.66 21.34
CA MET A 221 -2.84 0.43 20.79
C MET A 221 -3.88 1.29 21.54
N GLY A 222 -3.81 1.33 22.87
CA GLY A 222 -4.69 2.18 23.69
C GLY A 222 -4.52 3.70 23.47
N ASP A 223 -3.44 4.14 22.81
CA ASP A 223 -3.17 5.56 22.56
C ASP A 223 -3.38 5.99 21.10
N ARG A 224 -3.27 5.07 20.14
CA ARG A 224 -3.24 5.39 18.70
C ARG A 224 -4.29 4.69 17.85
N LEU A 225 -5.07 3.76 18.40
CA LEU A 225 -6.06 2.99 17.63
C LEU A 225 -7.04 3.88 16.83
N PHE A 226 -7.58 4.93 17.46
CA PHE A 226 -8.55 5.85 16.83
C PHE A 226 -7.92 7.09 16.19
N ASP A 227 -6.58 7.17 16.10
CA ASP A 227 -5.93 8.14 15.21
C ASP A 227 -6.10 7.75 13.73
N TYR A 228 -6.47 6.48 13.48
CA TYR A 228 -6.67 5.92 12.16
C TYR A 228 -8.13 5.53 11.92
N PRO A 229 -8.62 5.54 10.65
CA PRO A 229 -9.97 5.10 10.34
C PRO A 229 -10.22 3.63 10.68
N GLN A 230 -11.32 3.34 11.39
CA GLN A 230 -11.73 1.99 11.81
C GLN A 230 -13.06 1.56 11.16
N TYR A 231 -13.00 0.81 10.05
CA TYR A 231 -14.21 0.42 9.28
C TYR A 231 -14.73 -0.99 9.57
N TYR A 232 -13.97 -1.79 10.31
CA TYR A 232 -14.22 -3.24 10.43
C TYR A 232 -14.42 -3.68 11.87
N ARG A 233 -14.61 -2.75 12.83
CA ARG A 233 -14.75 -3.07 14.26
C ARG A 233 -13.65 -4.04 14.74
N SER A 234 -13.93 -4.94 15.69
CA SER A 234 -12.96 -5.94 16.18
C SER A 234 -12.43 -6.86 15.08
N ASP A 235 -13.23 -7.10 14.04
CA ASP A 235 -12.86 -7.87 12.86
C ASP A 235 -11.65 -7.27 12.10
N GLY A 236 -11.43 -5.97 12.23
CA GLY A 236 -10.29 -5.24 11.66
C GLY A 236 -8.95 -5.50 12.36
N LEU A 237 -8.97 -6.07 13.56
CA LEU A 237 -7.75 -6.48 14.26
C LEU A 237 -7.15 -7.76 13.69
N PHE A 238 -7.92 -8.49 12.87
CA PHE A 238 -7.57 -9.77 12.29
C PHE A 238 -7.60 -9.73 10.77
N PHE A 239 -6.82 -10.61 10.15
CA PHE A 239 -6.85 -10.81 8.72
C PHE A 239 -8.18 -11.47 8.30
N PRO A 240 -8.68 -11.18 7.08
CA PRO A 240 -9.83 -11.90 6.52
C PRO A 240 -9.57 -13.42 6.53
N ASP A 241 -10.58 -14.25 6.78
CA ASP A 241 -10.37 -15.71 6.81
C ASP A 241 -9.99 -16.28 5.43
N ASP A 242 -10.36 -15.57 4.36
CA ASP A 242 -9.90 -15.80 2.98
C ASP A 242 -8.45 -15.36 2.72
N SER A 243 -7.72 -14.91 3.75
CA SER A 243 -6.30 -14.60 3.66
C SER A 243 -5.56 -15.90 3.36
N LEU A 244 -5.36 -16.17 2.06
CA LEU A 244 -4.75 -17.37 1.52
C LEU A 244 -3.42 -17.67 2.23
N GLN A 245 -3.06 -18.96 2.27
CA GLN A 245 -1.83 -19.49 2.90
C GLN A 245 -0.53 -18.84 2.41
N THR A 246 -0.61 -17.99 1.38
CA THR A 246 0.48 -17.36 0.65
C THR A 246 0.67 -15.87 0.99
N LEU A 247 -0.22 -15.24 1.78
CA LEU A 247 0.08 -13.93 2.38
C LEU A 247 1.21 -14.09 3.41
N ARG A 248 2.11 -13.09 3.47
CA ARG A 248 3.26 -13.13 4.39
C ARG A 248 2.86 -13.03 5.86
N TYR A 249 1.78 -12.28 6.14
CA TYR A 249 1.13 -12.24 7.44
C TYR A 249 -0.29 -12.79 7.31
N THR A 250 -0.65 -13.63 8.27
CA THR A 250 -1.97 -14.26 8.37
C THR A 250 -2.43 -14.24 9.82
N ASN A 251 -3.64 -14.74 10.08
CA ASN A 251 -4.13 -14.87 11.45
C ASN A 251 -3.19 -15.71 12.36
N ASP A 252 -2.42 -16.64 11.81
CA ASP A 252 -1.39 -17.38 12.56
C ASP A 252 -0.30 -16.46 13.13
N SER A 253 0.05 -15.37 12.42
CA SER A 253 1.00 -14.37 12.91
C SER A 253 0.43 -13.59 14.10
N ILE A 254 -0.87 -13.29 14.08
CA ILE A 254 -1.58 -12.66 15.19
C ILE A 254 -1.65 -13.62 16.37
N TYR A 255 -2.03 -14.88 16.15
CA TYR A 255 -2.06 -15.87 17.22
C TYR A 255 -0.68 -16.08 17.86
N TYR A 256 0.39 -16.05 17.07
CA TYR A 256 1.76 -16.08 17.61
C TYR A 256 2.08 -14.81 18.44
N LEU A 257 1.62 -13.64 18.01
CA LEU A 257 1.72 -12.39 18.76
C LEU A 257 1.00 -12.48 20.10
N LEU A 258 -0.22 -13.00 20.11
CA LEU A 258 -1.07 -13.17 21.30
C LEU A 258 -0.62 -14.33 22.20
N GLY A 259 0.12 -15.30 21.67
CA GLY A 259 0.61 -16.47 22.42
C GLY A 259 -0.36 -17.65 22.51
N ALA A 260 -1.53 -17.57 21.88
CA ALA A 260 -2.55 -18.61 21.90
C ALA A 260 -3.29 -18.68 20.55
N ARG A 261 -3.94 -19.81 20.27
CA ARG A 261 -4.78 -20.03 19.08
C ARG A 261 -6.24 -20.30 19.51
N PRO A 262 -7.24 -19.77 18.79
CA PRO A 262 -8.64 -20.03 19.08
C PRO A 262 -9.01 -21.48 18.76
N TYR A 263 -10.03 -22.00 19.45
CA TYR A 263 -10.66 -23.25 19.05
C TYR A 263 -11.44 -23.07 17.73
N LYS A 264 -11.67 -24.17 17.01
CA LYS A 264 -12.38 -24.12 15.72
C LYS A 264 -13.79 -23.57 15.90
N GLY A 265 -14.07 -22.42 15.27
CA GLY A 265 -15.37 -21.74 15.37
C GLY A 265 -15.58 -20.96 16.67
N GLU A 266 -14.55 -20.78 17.50
CA GLU A 266 -14.62 -19.89 18.66
C GLU A 266 -14.73 -18.44 18.20
N ASP A 267 -15.63 -17.68 18.83
CA ASP A 267 -15.74 -16.25 18.62
C ASP A 267 -14.45 -15.54 19.04
N ARG A 268 -14.03 -14.53 18.26
CA ARG A 268 -12.75 -13.85 18.47
C ARG A 268 -12.69 -13.07 19.77
N ASN A 269 -13.79 -12.44 20.19
CA ASN A 269 -13.85 -11.73 21.46
C ASN A 269 -13.83 -12.70 22.63
N VAL A 270 -14.55 -13.82 22.52
CA VAL A 270 -14.52 -14.90 23.52
C VAL A 270 -13.10 -15.46 23.66
N PHE A 271 -12.41 -15.70 22.55
CA PHE A 271 -11.01 -16.11 22.54
C PHE A 271 -10.11 -15.09 23.26
N LEU A 272 -10.18 -13.80 22.88
CA LEU A 272 -9.38 -12.73 23.49
C LEU A 272 -9.63 -12.59 25.00
N ARG A 273 -10.91 -12.65 25.41
CA ARG A 273 -11.30 -12.66 26.82
C ARG A 273 -10.68 -13.85 27.56
N ASN A 274 -10.84 -15.05 27.01
CA ASN A 274 -10.38 -16.29 27.62
C ASN A 274 -8.87 -16.29 27.86
N ILE A 275 -8.08 -15.80 26.90
CA ILE A 275 -6.62 -15.78 27.04
C ILE A 275 -6.12 -14.76 28.06
N CYS A 276 -6.86 -13.66 28.27
CA CYS A 276 -6.54 -12.66 29.28
C CYS A 276 -6.89 -13.18 30.68
N TYR A 277 -8.14 -13.62 30.91
CA TYR A 277 -8.59 -14.05 32.24
C TYR A 277 -7.98 -15.38 32.70
N LYS A 278 -7.60 -16.27 31.77
CA LYS A 278 -6.89 -17.52 32.12
C LYS A 278 -5.38 -17.35 32.23
N GLY A 279 -4.84 -16.17 31.89
CA GLY A 279 -3.40 -15.91 31.91
C GLY A 279 -2.60 -16.74 30.90
N THR A 280 -3.21 -17.19 29.81
CA THR A 280 -2.54 -17.98 28.77
C THR A 280 -1.98 -17.12 27.63
N GLY A 281 -2.42 -15.87 27.52
CA GLY A 281 -1.93 -14.90 26.54
C GLY A 281 -0.61 -14.23 26.92
N LYS A 282 0.01 -13.56 25.93
CA LYS A 282 1.12 -12.63 26.13
C LYS A 282 0.61 -11.26 26.56
N TYR A 283 1.52 -10.36 26.95
CA TYR A 283 1.19 -8.98 27.34
C TYR A 283 0.37 -8.22 26.27
N THR A 284 0.61 -8.50 24.99
CA THR A 284 -0.13 -7.89 23.87
C THR A 284 -1.60 -8.31 23.77
N SER A 285 -1.99 -9.38 24.46
CA SER A 285 -3.36 -9.90 24.42
C SER A 285 -4.35 -8.98 25.10
N LEU A 286 -3.93 -8.32 26.19
CA LEU A 286 -4.78 -7.36 26.90
C LEU A 286 -5.10 -6.15 26.02
N ASP A 287 -4.10 -5.61 25.32
CA ASP A 287 -4.28 -4.52 24.35
C ASP A 287 -5.29 -4.91 23.27
N TYR A 288 -5.14 -6.10 22.67
CA TYR A 288 -6.07 -6.60 21.66
C TYR A 288 -7.49 -6.79 22.21
N TYR A 289 -7.64 -7.35 23.41
CA TYR A 289 -8.94 -7.58 24.02
C TYR A 289 -9.67 -6.26 24.30
N LEU A 290 -9.01 -5.32 24.98
CA LEU A 290 -9.59 -4.02 25.31
C LEU A 290 -9.91 -3.22 24.05
N SER A 291 -9.02 -3.25 23.06
CA SER A 291 -9.27 -2.61 21.77
C SER A 291 -10.40 -3.24 20.98
N ALA A 292 -10.57 -4.56 21.02
CA ALA A 292 -11.70 -5.24 20.41
C ALA A 292 -13.02 -4.80 21.04
N LEU A 293 -13.08 -4.73 22.38
CA LEU A 293 -14.27 -4.24 23.09
C LEU A 293 -14.62 -2.79 22.73
N LEU A 294 -13.61 -1.91 22.64
CA LEU A 294 -13.83 -0.52 22.23
C LEU A 294 -14.32 -0.42 20.79
N LEU A 295 -13.72 -1.19 19.87
CA LEU A 295 -14.12 -1.24 18.47
C LEU A 295 -15.56 -1.74 18.30
N ASP A 296 -15.97 -2.71 19.11
CA ASP A 296 -17.34 -3.23 19.12
C ASP A 296 -18.31 -2.40 19.97
N LYS A 297 -17.83 -1.28 20.55
CA LYS A 297 -18.60 -0.36 21.41
C LYS A 297 -19.18 -1.04 22.67
N ASN A 298 -18.59 -2.15 23.10
CA ASN A 298 -18.99 -2.87 24.31
C ASN A 298 -18.35 -2.23 25.56
N LEU A 299 -18.90 -1.08 25.95
CA LEU A 299 -18.38 -0.28 27.07
C LEU A 299 -18.55 -0.93 28.44
N GLU A 300 -19.55 -1.79 28.62
CA GLU A 300 -19.81 -2.44 29.91
C GLU A 300 -18.74 -3.47 30.24
N GLU A 301 -18.47 -4.36 29.28
CA GLU A 301 -17.41 -5.36 29.42
C GLU A 301 -16.04 -4.68 29.45
N PHE A 302 -15.84 -3.62 28.67
CA PHE A 302 -14.61 -2.83 28.71
C PHE A 302 -14.35 -2.25 30.11
N ALA A 303 -15.35 -1.60 30.72
CA ALA A 303 -15.18 -1.02 32.06
C ALA A 303 -14.90 -2.09 33.12
N THR A 304 -15.53 -3.26 32.99
CA THR A 304 -15.28 -4.42 33.86
C THR A 304 -13.84 -4.91 33.71
N ALA A 305 -13.39 -5.14 32.47
CA ALA A 305 -12.03 -5.56 32.18
C ALA A 305 -10.98 -4.54 32.66
N VAL A 306 -11.24 -3.23 32.52
CA VAL A 306 -10.33 -2.21 33.05
C VAL A 306 -10.19 -2.31 34.56
N ASN A 307 -11.29 -2.51 35.29
CA ASN A 307 -11.23 -2.68 36.75
C ASN A 307 -10.58 -3.99 37.20
N ASP A 308 -10.66 -5.04 36.36
CA ASP A 308 -10.06 -6.34 36.66
C ASP A 308 -8.55 -6.37 36.38
N PHE A 309 -8.08 -5.63 35.37
CA PHE A 309 -6.70 -5.71 34.88
C PHE A 309 -5.82 -4.49 35.19
N PHE A 310 -6.40 -3.34 35.55
CA PHE A 310 -5.63 -2.15 35.93
C PHE A 310 -5.85 -1.79 37.40
N GLU A 311 -4.79 -1.36 38.04
CA GLU A 311 -4.85 -0.80 39.38
C GLU A 311 -5.30 0.68 39.32
N PRO A 312 -5.91 1.23 40.38
CA PRO A 312 -6.31 2.64 40.42
C PRO A 312 -5.17 3.63 40.22
N GLU A 313 -3.94 3.21 40.52
CA GLU A 313 -2.70 4.00 40.37
C GLU A 313 -2.18 3.99 38.92
N ASP A 314 -2.65 3.07 38.08
CA ASP A 314 -2.18 2.93 36.71
C ASP A 314 -2.63 4.09 35.83
N THR A 315 -1.68 4.61 35.05
CA THR A 315 -1.99 5.61 34.04
C THR A 315 -2.62 4.94 32.82
N LEU A 316 -3.95 5.02 32.74
CA LEU A 316 -4.69 4.48 31.60
C LEU A 316 -4.28 5.17 30.28
N PRO A 317 -4.09 4.40 29.18
CA PRO A 317 -3.95 4.93 27.84
C PRO A 317 -5.05 5.92 27.46
N ARG A 318 -4.75 6.83 26.54
CA ARG A 318 -5.63 7.92 26.14
C ARG A 318 -7.03 7.46 25.77
N PHE A 319 -7.17 6.49 24.87
CA PHE A 319 -8.51 6.05 24.43
C PHE A 319 -9.26 5.27 25.49
N TYR A 320 -8.53 4.64 26.41
CA TYR A 320 -9.15 3.94 27.54
C TYR A 320 -9.73 4.95 28.53
N ARG A 321 -9.01 6.05 28.79
CA ARG A 321 -9.54 7.20 29.55
C ARG A 321 -10.76 7.82 28.88
N GLU A 322 -10.68 8.09 27.57
CA GLU A 322 -11.79 8.65 26.79
C GLU A 322 -13.04 7.74 26.87
N ALA A 323 -12.87 6.42 26.75
CA ALA A 323 -13.94 5.43 26.87
C ALA A 323 -14.55 5.36 28.28
N MET A 324 -13.72 5.41 29.34
CA MET A 324 -14.23 5.41 30.72
C MET A 324 -15.01 6.68 31.07
N VAL A 325 -14.59 7.85 30.55
CA VAL A 325 -15.36 9.09 30.69
C VAL A 325 -16.73 8.95 30.03
N LEU A 326 -16.78 8.37 28.83
CA LEU A 326 -18.03 8.12 28.13
C LEU A 326 -18.93 7.14 28.91
N TYR A 327 -18.37 6.04 29.42
CA TYR A 327 -19.09 5.05 30.24
C TYR A 327 -19.78 5.67 31.47
N HIS A 328 -19.05 6.47 32.25
CA HIS A 328 -19.60 7.13 33.44
C HIS A 328 -20.62 8.21 33.10
N SER A 329 -20.42 8.91 31.99
CA SER A 329 -21.38 9.91 31.51
C SER A 329 -22.74 9.32 31.15
N GLN A 330 -22.77 8.11 30.56
CA GLN A 330 -24.02 7.42 30.22
C GLN A 330 -24.80 6.98 31.46
N ARG A 331 -24.10 6.72 32.57
CA ARG A 331 -24.69 6.32 33.85
C ARG A 331 -25.01 7.50 34.78
N SER A 332 -24.73 8.73 34.35
CA SER A 332 -24.86 9.94 35.17
C SER A 332 -24.04 9.90 36.47
N ASP A 333 -22.90 9.19 36.48
CA ASP A 333 -22.01 9.07 37.63
C ASP A 333 -21.09 10.29 37.73
N SER A 334 -21.64 11.37 38.28
CA SER A 334 -20.93 12.66 38.45
C SER A 334 -19.73 12.57 39.39
N VAL A 335 -19.71 11.61 40.33
CA VAL A 335 -18.65 11.45 41.32
C VAL A 335 -17.43 10.78 40.67
N ALA A 336 -17.65 9.71 39.89
CA ALA A 336 -16.58 9.05 39.15
C ALA A 336 -15.98 9.94 38.04
N LEU A 337 -16.78 10.85 37.46
CA LEU A 337 -16.29 11.86 36.52
C LEU A 337 -15.41 12.91 37.20
N ALA A 338 -15.79 13.40 38.37
CA ALA A 338 -15.04 14.41 39.12
C ALA A 338 -13.68 13.90 39.63
N ALA A 339 -13.55 12.59 39.87
CA ALA A 339 -12.31 11.97 40.34
C ALA A 339 -11.28 11.69 39.22
N ARG A 340 -11.65 11.84 37.94
CA ARG A 340 -10.79 11.55 36.78
C ARG A 340 -10.06 12.78 36.26
N ASP A 341 -9.10 12.54 35.36
CA ASP A 341 -8.29 13.58 34.70
C ASP A 341 -9.15 14.75 34.20
N SER A 342 -8.98 15.88 34.88
CA SER A 342 -9.70 17.13 34.64
C SER A 342 -9.60 17.61 33.19
N SER A 343 -8.50 17.29 32.48
CA SER A 343 -8.31 17.69 31.09
C SER A 343 -9.18 16.89 30.12
N CYS A 344 -9.26 15.57 30.30
CA CYS A 344 -10.05 14.67 29.46
C CYS A 344 -11.56 14.93 29.65
N VAL A 345 -12.00 15.09 30.89
CA VAL A 345 -13.40 15.39 31.21
C VAL A 345 -13.83 16.73 30.62
N ARG A 346 -13.00 17.78 30.76
CA ARG A 346 -13.27 19.09 30.15
C ARG A 346 -13.44 18.99 28.64
N ARG A 347 -12.51 18.30 27.96
CA ARG A 347 -12.56 18.11 26.50
C ARG A 347 -13.79 17.30 26.06
N PHE A 348 -14.27 16.36 26.87
CA PHE A 348 -15.51 15.63 26.62
C PHE A 348 -16.76 16.51 26.77
N MET A 349 -16.79 17.37 27.78
CA MET A 349 -17.88 18.33 27.96
C MET A 349 -17.95 19.30 26.78
N GLU A 350 -16.81 19.84 26.34
CA GLU A 350 -16.71 20.68 25.14
C GLU A 350 -17.23 19.96 23.89
N TYR A 351 -16.91 18.67 23.73
CA TYR A 351 -17.43 17.83 22.65
C TYR A 351 -18.98 17.72 22.69
N LYS A 352 -19.56 17.46 23.87
CA LYS A 352 -21.02 17.35 24.04
C LYS A 352 -21.74 18.69 23.87
N GLU A 353 -21.18 19.79 24.35
CA GLU A 353 -21.76 21.13 24.20
C GLU A 353 -21.75 21.57 22.73
N LYS A 354 -20.61 21.45 22.05
CA LYS A 354 -20.51 21.78 20.62
C LYS A 354 -21.41 20.93 19.75
N GLY A 355 -21.62 19.66 20.12
CA GLY A 355 -22.58 18.78 19.45
C GLY A 355 -24.04 19.26 19.53
N LYS A 356 -24.40 20.13 20.50
CA LYS A 356 -25.76 20.69 20.65
C LYS A 356 -25.96 21.98 19.87
N GLU A 357 -24.91 22.70 19.52
CA GLU A 357 -24.98 24.00 18.81
C GLU A 357 -25.46 23.86 17.36
N TYR A 358 -25.20 22.71 16.72
CA TYR A 358 -25.53 22.48 15.31
C TYR A 358 -26.87 21.76 15.14
N VAL A 359 -27.81 22.42 14.45
CA VAL A 359 -29.13 21.84 14.12
C VAL A 359 -29.02 20.77 13.01
N SER A 360 -28.14 20.99 12.03
CA SER A 360 -27.92 20.05 10.92
C SER A 360 -27.00 18.90 11.34
N ALA A 361 -27.49 17.66 11.19
CA ALA A 361 -26.74 16.45 11.55
C ALA A 361 -25.40 16.33 10.80
N LYS A 362 -25.37 16.69 9.50
CA LYS A 362 -24.18 16.60 8.65
C LYS A 362 -23.16 17.70 8.96
N GLU A 363 -23.63 18.89 9.33
CA GLU A 363 -22.75 19.98 9.74
C GLU A 363 -22.08 19.65 11.07
N ARG A 364 -22.87 19.13 12.03
CA ARG A 364 -22.40 18.62 13.30
C ARG A 364 -21.33 17.54 13.12
N GLU A 365 -21.61 16.51 12.32
CA GLU A 365 -20.67 15.42 12.05
C GLU A 365 -19.36 15.94 11.44
N ASN A 366 -19.43 16.80 10.43
CA ASN A 366 -18.23 17.35 9.77
C ASN A 366 -17.39 18.22 10.70
N TRP A 367 -18.03 19.06 11.51
CA TRP A 367 -17.32 19.93 12.46
C TRP A 367 -16.67 19.10 13.58
N LEU A 368 -17.41 18.14 14.15
CA LEU A 368 -16.88 17.24 15.18
C LEU A 368 -15.77 16.34 14.64
N ARG A 369 -15.89 15.85 13.39
CA ARG A 369 -14.83 15.07 12.75
C ARG A 369 -13.52 15.86 12.62
N ARG A 370 -13.60 17.17 12.32
CA ARG A 370 -12.40 18.01 12.16
C ARG A 370 -11.66 18.27 13.48
N HIS A 371 -12.38 18.37 14.60
CA HIS A 371 -11.80 18.75 15.89
C HIS A 371 -11.61 17.57 16.85
N TYR A 372 -12.43 16.53 16.70
CA TYR A 372 -12.52 15.38 17.59
C TYR A 372 -12.50 14.04 16.83
N GLY A 373 -12.24 14.02 15.52
CA GLY A 373 -12.23 12.80 14.72
C GLY A 373 -11.20 11.74 15.16
N ASN A 374 -10.18 12.15 15.93
CA ASN A 374 -9.19 11.28 16.53
C ASN A 374 -9.50 10.93 18.01
N THR A 375 -10.77 10.97 18.40
CA THR A 375 -11.23 10.60 19.74
C THR A 375 -12.12 9.37 19.67
N TYR A 376 -12.12 8.59 20.75
CA TYR A 376 -13.04 7.48 20.88
C TYR A 376 -14.50 7.92 20.84
N TRP A 377 -14.81 9.12 21.35
CA TRP A 377 -16.18 9.66 21.37
C TRP A 377 -16.74 9.84 19.97
N TRP A 378 -15.94 10.40 19.05
CA TRP A 378 -16.37 10.57 17.66
C TRP A 378 -16.57 9.21 16.96
N TYR A 379 -15.65 8.25 17.19
CA TYR A 379 -15.81 6.88 16.71
C TYR A 379 -17.12 6.25 17.23
N PHE A 380 -17.37 6.37 18.55
CA PHE A 380 -18.54 5.79 19.19
C PHE A 380 -19.86 6.37 18.64
N ASP A 381 -19.94 7.70 18.47
CA ASP A 381 -21.16 8.39 18.05
C ASP A 381 -21.43 8.29 16.53
N TYR A 382 -20.38 8.26 15.68
CA TYR A 382 -20.55 8.45 14.22
C TYR A 382 -20.05 7.30 13.35
N GLN A 383 -19.07 6.50 13.79
CA GLN A 383 -18.47 5.47 12.95
C GLN A 383 -19.19 4.12 13.19
N ASN A 384 -19.79 3.55 12.15
CA ASN A 384 -20.61 2.33 12.23
C ASN A 384 -19.91 1.09 11.68
#